data_AF-A0A1C3XUZ8-F1
#
_entry.id   AF-A0A1C3XUZ8-F1
#
_cell.length_a   1.000
_cell.length_b   1.000
_cell.length_c   1.000
_cell.angle_alpha   90.00
_cell.angle_beta   90.00
_cell.angle_gamma   90.00
#
_symmetry.space_group_name_H-M   'P 1'
#
loop_
_entity.id
_entity.type
_entity.pdbx_description
1 polymer ?
#
loop_
_entity_poly.entity_id
_entity_poly.type
_entity_poly.pdbx_seq_one_letter_code
_entity_poly.pdbx_strand_id
1 'polypeptide(L)' 'MPTERLSMRQIREVLRLHYSVGMSQRVVARSLGLAQGTVNKYLNL' A
#
# COMPACT_ATOMS: atom_id res chain seq x y z
N MET A 1 1.61 -1.61 19.82
CA MET A 1 2.95 -2.08 19.38
C MET A 1 3.43 -1.22 18.22
N PRO A 2 4.73 -0.90 18.10
CA PRO A 2 5.24 -0.18 16.94
C PRO A 2 5.07 -1.05 15.68
N THR A 3 4.32 -0.57 14.69
CA THR A 3 4.22 -1.23 13.39
C THR A 3 5.49 -0.96 12.61
N GLU A 4 6.21 -2.01 12.25
CA GLU A 4 7.38 -1.90 11.39
C GLU A 4 6.99 -1.20 10.06
N ARG A 5 7.79 -0.22 9.65
CA ARG A 5 7.51 0.56 8.45
C ARG A 5 7.84 -0.27 7.22
N LEU A 6 7.02 -0.13 6.17
CA LEU A 6 7.33 -0.71 4.87
C LEU A 6 8.65 -0.17 4.33
N SER A 7 9.36 -1.01 3.58
CA SER A 7 10.51 -0.57 2.80
C SER A 7 10.10 0.48 1.76
N MET A 8 11.02 1.38 1.40
CA MET A 8 10.78 2.38 0.34
C MET A 8 10.36 1.75 -1.00
N ARG A 9 10.85 0.54 -1.29
CA ARG A 9 10.44 -0.23 -2.48
C ARG A 9 8.95 -0.58 -2.43
N GLN A 10 8.47 -1.09 -1.30
CA GLN A 10 7.05 -1.43 -1.13
C GLN A 10 6.16 -0.19 -1.14
N ILE A 11 6.59 0.91 -0.52
CA ILE A 11 5.84 2.17 -0.55
C ILE A 11 5.67 2.67 -2.00
N ARG A 12 6.74 2.62 -2.81
CA ARG A 12 6.65 2.98 -4.24
C ARG A 12 5.69 2.07 -5.00
N GLU A 13 5.68 0.76 -4.73
CA GLU A 13 4.74 -0.15 -5.38
C GLU A 13 3.29 0.12 -4.98
N VAL A 14 3.01 0.45 -3.71
CA VAL A 14 1.68 0.88 -3.27
C VAL A 14 1.21 2.10 -4.07
N LEU A 15 2.06 3.13 -4.16
CA LEU A 15 1.75 4.36 -4.89
C LEU A 15 1.58 4.10 -6.39
N ARG A 16 2.46 3.29 -6.99
CA ARG A 16 2.41 2.95 -8.42
C ARG A 16 1.12 2.18 -8.76
N LEU A 17 0.78 1.15 -8.00
CA LEU A 17 -0.43 0.36 -8.26
C LEU A 17 -1.71 1.18 -8.07
N HIS A 18 -1.75 2.08 -7.08
CA HIS A 18 -2.93 2.91 -6.86
C HIS A 18 -3.04 4.06 -7.87
N TYR A 19 -2.02 4.91 -8.00
CA TYR A 19 -2.10 6.14 -8.78
C TYR A 19 -1.77 5.96 -10.26
N SER A 20 -0.82 5.09 -10.59
CA SER A 20 -0.42 4.89 -12.00
C SER A 20 -1.24 3.80 -12.68
N VAL A 21 -1.63 2.74 -11.97
CA VAL A 21 -2.44 1.65 -12.54
C VAL A 21 -3.93 1.82 -12.24
N GLY A 22 -4.31 2.63 -11.25
CA GLY A 22 -5.72 2.88 -10.90
C GLY A 22 -6.37 1.76 -10.09
N MET A 23 -5.58 0.88 -9.46
CA MET A 23 -6.13 -0.21 -8.66
C MET A 23 -6.77 0.30 -7.36
N SER A 24 -7.87 -0.31 -6.94
CA SER A 24 -8.47 -0.03 -5.63
C SER A 24 -7.58 -0.49 -4.48
N GLN A 25 -7.68 0.15 -3.31
CA GLN A 25 -6.87 -0.20 -2.13
C GLN A 25 -6.96 -1.70 -1.75
N ARG A 26 -8.15 -2.29 -1.93
CA ARG A 26 -8.41 -3.73 -1.75
C ARG A 26 -7.53 -4.60 -2.63
N VAL A 27 -7.46 -4.24 -3.91
CA VAL A 27 -6.64 -4.97 -4.89
C VAL A 27 -5.16 -4.75 -4.58
N VAL A 28 -4.73 -3.51 -4.32
CA VAL A 28 -3.33 -3.18 -4.00
C VAL A 28 -2.83 -4.00 -2.81
N ALA A 29 -3.59 -4.06 -1.71
CA ALA A 29 -3.13 -4.78 -0.53
C ALA A 29 -3.09 -6.30 -0.78
N ARG A 30 -4.06 -6.86 -1.51
CA ARG A 30 -4.03 -8.28 -1.89
C ARG A 30 -2.85 -8.60 -2.79
N SER A 31 -2.54 -7.73 -3.77
CA SER A 31 -1.40 -7.89 -4.68
C SER A 31 -0.05 -7.82 -3.97
N LEU A 32 0.06 -7.01 -2.92
CA LEU A 32 1.30 -6.81 -2.18
C LEU A 32 1.40 -7.63 -0.88
N GLY A 33 0.38 -8.43 -0.55
CA GLY A 33 0.31 -9.20 0.70
C GLY A 33 0.24 -8.31 1.95
N LEU A 34 -0.35 -7.12 1.83
CA LEU A 34 -0.46 -6.12 2.90
C LEU A 34 -1.86 -6.11 3.51
N ALA A 35 -1.96 -5.65 4.76
CA ALA A 35 -3.24 -5.31 5.36
C ALA A 35 -3.81 -4.02 4.73
N GLN A 36 -5.14 -3.91 4.66
CA GLN A 36 -5.80 -2.69 4.16
C GLN A 36 -5.36 -1.43 4.92
N GLY A 37 -5.31 -1.50 6.26
CA GLY A 37 -4.87 -0.37 7.09
C GLY A 37 -3.44 0.07 6.80
N THR A 38 -2.56 -0.86 6.38
CA THR A 38 -1.20 -0.51 5.96
C THR A 38 -1.22 0.30 4.66
N VAL A 39 -2.02 -0.10 3.67
CA VAL A 39 -2.14 0.63 2.40
C VAL A 39 -2.74 2.02 2.62
N ASN A 40 -3.83 2.08 3.38
CA ASN A 40 -4.52 3.32 3.75
C ASN A 40 -3.56 4.34 4.41
N LYS A 41 -2.72 3.90 5.36
CA LYS A 41 -1.68 4.73 6.00
C LYS A 41 -0.70 5.39 5.01
N TYR A 42 -0.39 4.74 3.90
CA TYR A 42 0.56 5.29 2.90
C TYR A 42 -0.13 6.06 1.78
N LEU A 43 -1.43 5.89 1.60
CA LEU A 43 -2.23 6.70 0.68
C LEU A 43 -2.82 7.95 1.35
N ASN A 44 -2.61 8.14 2.66
CA ASN A 44 -3.24 9.20 3.47
C ASN A 44 -4.78 9.23 3.31
N LEU A 45 -5.38 8.05 3.12
CA LEU A 45 -6.83 7.82 3.10
C LEU A 45 -7.25 7.18 4.42
#